data_AF-X0UPS8-F1
#
_entry.id   AF-X0UPS8-F1
#
_cell.length_a   1.000
_cell.length_b   1.000
_cell.length_c   1.000
_cell.angle_alpha   90.00
_cell.angle_beta   90.00
_cell.angle_gamma   90.00
#
_symmetry.space_group_name_H-M   'P 1'
#
loop_
_entity.id
_entity.type
_entity.pdbx_description
1 polymer ?
#
loop_
_entity_poly.entity_id
_entity_poly.type
_entity_poly.pdbx_seq_one_letter_code
_entity_poly.pdbx_strand_id
1 'polypeptide(L)'
;CVFELLSYFSNPESRLKHFNLWFVFTGAEECGTMGIRNFYQKIKHLNKEESIIFNFDSISKSTYFFPNKKTSDQIKTIFTMFVKNNKGLVIKRNPKKIPFGSHTDGYYLTKKNFHGIGFGDLECYEHIHSIQDTVDKVDVSLLKRLCETIIDNLIVFDDQLKSKD
;
A
#
# COMPACT_ATOMS: atom_id res chain seq x y z
N CYS A 1 2.34 8.41 -5.84
CA CYS A 1 2.80 7.05 -6.21
C CYS A 1 1.77 6.26 -7.01
N VAL A 2 0.50 6.13 -6.58
CA VAL A 2 -0.50 5.29 -7.29
C VAL A 2 -0.67 5.68 -8.77
N PHE A 3 -0.64 6.97 -9.12
CA PHE A 3 -0.64 7.42 -10.53
C PHE A 3 0.59 6.94 -11.33
N GLU A 4 1.77 6.94 -10.73
CA GLU A 4 3.00 6.42 -11.38
C GLU A 4 2.91 4.91 -11.61
N LEU A 5 2.38 4.17 -10.62
CA LEU A 5 2.15 2.73 -10.79
C LEU A 5 1.13 2.46 -11.89
N LEU A 6 0.02 3.20 -11.92
CA LEU A 6 -0.98 3.11 -13.00
C LEU A 6 -0.33 3.40 -14.35
N SER A 7 0.47 4.46 -14.45
CA SER A 7 1.19 4.84 -15.68
C SER A 7 2.09 3.69 -16.16
N TYR A 8 2.93 3.15 -15.27
CA TYR A 8 3.84 2.04 -15.58
C TYR A 8 3.09 0.80 -16.07
N PHE A 9 2.10 0.33 -15.31
CA PHE A 9 1.35 -0.90 -15.62
C PHE A 9 0.29 -0.72 -16.72
N SER A 10 0.02 0.51 -17.17
CA SER A 10 -0.85 0.74 -18.33
C SER A 10 -0.18 0.27 -19.63
N ASN A 11 1.16 0.30 -19.70
CA ASN A 11 1.93 -0.29 -20.80
C ASN A 11 1.69 -1.81 -20.85
N PRO A 12 1.17 -2.37 -21.97
CA PRO A 12 0.95 -3.81 -22.12
C PRO A 12 2.18 -4.68 -21.81
N GLU A 13 3.38 -4.22 -22.15
CA GLU A 13 4.63 -4.98 -21.94
C GLU A 13 5.04 -5.05 -20.45
N SER A 14 4.52 -4.12 -19.64
CA SER A 14 4.84 -4.01 -18.21
C SER A 14 3.78 -4.65 -17.32
N ARG A 15 2.69 -5.17 -17.89
CA ARG A 15 1.60 -5.78 -17.12
C ARG A 15 2.05 -7.09 -16.46
N LEU A 16 1.51 -7.31 -15.27
CA LEU A 16 1.59 -8.61 -14.61
C LEU A 16 0.84 -9.66 -15.43
N LYS A 17 1.30 -10.91 -15.36
CA LYS A 17 0.78 -12.04 -16.13
C LYS A 17 -0.21 -12.88 -15.33
N HIS A 18 -0.01 -12.97 -14.01
CA HIS A 18 -0.79 -13.85 -13.13
C HIS A 18 -1.73 -13.08 -12.20
N PHE A 19 -1.43 -11.81 -11.92
CA PHE A 19 -2.30 -10.93 -11.14
C PHE A 19 -2.96 -9.82 -11.97
N ASN A 20 -4.23 -9.56 -11.64
CA ASN A 20 -4.91 -8.34 -12.06
C ASN A 20 -4.59 -7.20 -11.09
N LEU A 21 -4.14 -6.07 -11.60
CA LEU A 21 -3.89 -4.86 -10.80
C LEU A 21 -5.08 -3.90 -10.85
N TRP A 22 -5.53 -3.47 -9.67
CA TRP A 22 -6.60 -2.49 -9.52
C TRP A 22 -6.04 -1.24 -8.84
N PHE A 23 -6.09 -0.11 -9.53
CA PHE A 23 -5.67 1.19 -9.00
C PHE A 23 -6.89 1.94 -8.51
N VAL A 24 -7.03 2.07 -7.19
CA VAL A 24 -8.21 2.64 -6.55
C VAL A 24 -7.84 3.96 -5.89
N PHE A 25 -8.53 5.02 -6.30
CA PHE A 25 -8.46 6.34 -5.68
C PHE A 25 -9.76 6.58 -4.93
N THR A 26 -9.67 6.60 -3.61
CA THR A 26 -10.83 6.81 -2.75
C THR A 26 -11.09 8.30 -2.57
N GLY A 27 -12.37 8.66 -2.45
CA GLY A 27 -12.79 9.99 -2.02
C GLY A 27 -13.37 9.95 -0.61
N ALA A 28 -13.39 11.09 0.08
CA ALA A 28 -14.03 11.23 1.39
C ALA A 28 -13.52 10.25 2.47
N GLU A 29 -12.21 9.97 2.46
CA GLU A 29 -11.52 9.24 3.55
C GLU A 29 -11.65 10.04 4.86
N GLU A 30 -11.32 11.33 4.80
CA GLU A 30 -11.39 12.28 5.91
C GLU A 30 -12.80 12.54 6.45
N CYS A 31 -13.83 12.10 5.72
CA CYS A 31 -15.23 12.17 6.16
C CYS A 31 -15.72 10.83 6.74
N GLY A 32 -14.83 10.08 7.38
CA GLY A 32 -15.14 8.80 8.02
C GLY A 32 -15.13 7.61 7.06
N THR A 33 -14.21 7.58 6.10
CA THR A 33 -13.95 6.47 5.15
C THR A 33 -15.10 6.17 4.20
N MET A 34 -15.86 7.19 3.80
CA MET A 34 -17.10 6.96 3.03
C MET A 34 -16.83 6.38 1.64
N GLY A 35 -15.73 6.79 0.99
CA GLY A 35 -15.33 6.25 -0.31
C GLY A 35 -15.09 4.75 -0.27
N ILE A 36 -14.22 4.27 0.64
CA ILE A 36 -13.94 2.84 0.72
C ILE A 36 -15.15 2.02 1.18
N ARG A 37 -16.01 2.59 2.04
CA ARG A 37 -17.24 1.93 2.49
C ARG A 37 -18.18 1.67 1.32
N ASN A 38 -18.34 2.66 0.44
CA ASN A 38 -19.09 2.51 -0.79
C ASN A 38 -18.42 1.52 -1.75
N PHE A 39 -17.10 1.63 -1.94
CA PHE A 39 -16.35 0.73 -2.81
C PHE A 39 -16.43 -0.74 -2.34
N TYR A 40 -16.36 -0.99 -1.03
CA TYR A 40 -16.50 -2.32 -0.45
C TYR A 40 -17.79 -3.02 -0.85
N GLN A 41 -18.91 -2.30 -0.97
CA GLN A 41 -20.17 -2.89 -1.42
C GLN A 41 -20.07 -3.48 -2.83
N LYS A 42 -19.21 -2.90 -3.68
CA LYS A 42 -18.94 -3.35 -5.05
C LYS A 42 -17.99 -4.54 -5.08
N ILE A 43 -17.02 -4.60 -4.17
CA ILE A 43 -15.98 -5.65 -4.16
C ILE A 43 -16.22 -6.77 -3.14
N LYS A 44 -17.36 -6.77 -2.44
CA LYS A 44 -17.69 -7.79 -1.43
C LYS A 44 -17.61 -9.24 -1.94
N HIS A 45 -17.75 -9.42 -3.26
CA HIS A 45 -17.73 -10.72 -3.94
C HIS A 45 -16.30 -11.25 -4.19
N LEU A 46 -15.26 -10.42 -4.09
CA LEU A 46 -13.88 -10.85 -4.32
C LEU A 46 -13.44 -11.90 -3.30
N ASN A 47 -12.60 -12.84 -3.72
CA ASN A 47 -11.96 -13.80 -2.83
C ASN A 47 -10.86 -13.11 -2.01
N LYS A 48 -10.98 -13.13 -0.68
CA LYS A 48 -10.11 -12.36 0.22
C LYS A 48 -8.73 -13.01 0.38
N GLU A 49 -8.63 -14.32 0.19
CA GLU A 49 -7.37 -15.07 0.24
C GLU A 49 -6.52 -14.85 -1.02
N GLU A 50 -7.17 -14.52 -2.14
CA GLU A 50 -6.53 -14.24 -3.43
C GLU A 50 -6.37 -12.73 -3.71
N SER A 51 -6.88 -11.88 -2.82
CA SER A 51 -6.83 -10.42 -2.95
C SER A 51 -5.86 -9.81 -1.95
N ILE A 52 -4.87 -9.09 -2.47
CA ILE A 52 -3.88 -8.36 -1.65
C ILE A 52 -4.11 -6.85 -1.81
N ILE A 53 -4.20 -6.15 -0.69
CA ILE A 53 -4.38 -4.70 -0.67
C ILE A 53 -3.07 -3.99 -0.31
N PHE A 54 -2.68 -3.05 -1.15
CA PHE A 54 -1.63 -2.08 -0.85
C PHE A 54 -2.28 -0.72 -0.64
N ASN A 55 -2.31 -0.25 0.61
CA ASN A 55 -2.91 1.04 0.96
C ASN A 55 -1.81 2.09 1.14
N PHE A 56 -1.91 3.23 0.46
CA PHE A 56 -0.98 4.34 0.60
C PHE A 56 -1.66 5.48 1.32
N ASP A 57 -1.06 5.97 2.40
CA ASP A 57 -1.61 7.04 3.19
C ASP A 57 -0.47 7.90 3.75
N SER A 58 -0.50 9.20 3.45
CA SER A 58 0.37 10.23 4.03
C SER A 58 1.86 9.83 4.12
N ILE A 59 2.54 9.87 2.96
CA ILE A 59 3.98 9.53 2.84
C ILE A 59 4.75 10.80 2.46
N SER A 60 5.72 11.21 3.27
CA SER A 60 6.50 12.44 3.00
C SER A 60 8.02 12.20 2.97
N LYS A 61 8.65 11.81 4.08
CA LYS A 61 10.12 11.74 4.25
C LYS A 61 10.63 10.39 4.76
N SER A 62 9.73 9.55 5.25
CA SER A 62 10.02 8.20 5.69
C SER A 62 8.99 7.22 5.11
N THR A 63 9.34 5.94 5.05
CA THR A 63 8.43 4.88 4.63
C THR A 63 8.26 3.86 5.73
N TYR A 64 7.06 3.82 6.30
CA TYR A 64 6.63 2.84 7.28
C TYR A 64 5.70 1.82 6.63
N PHE A 65 5.91 0.57 7.01
CA PHE A 65 5.03 -0.53 6.61
C PHE A 65 4.16 -0.93 7.81
N PHE A 66 2.86 -0.95 7.57
CA PHE A 66 1.82 -1.29 8.52
C PHE A 66 1.20 -2.63 8.13
N PRO A 67 1.73 -3.76 8.63
CA PRO A 67 1.12 -5.05 8.38
C PRO A 67 -0.19 -5.20 9.15
N ASN A 68 -1.18 -5.85 8.55
CA ASN A 68 -2.43 -6.18 9.22
C ASN A 68 -2.21 -7.10 10.43
N LYS A 69 -3.05 -6.96 11.47
CA LYS A 69 -2.96 -7.71 12.76
C LYS A 69 -2.90 -9.24 12.60
N LYS A 70 -3.54 -9.79 11.56
CA LYS A 70 -3.38 -11.18 11.12
C LYS A 70 -2.62 -11.17 9.80
N THR A 71 -1.30 -11.21 9.90
CA THR A 71 -0.42 -11.29 8.73
C THR A 71 -0.42 -12.73 8.24
N SER A 72 -1.07 -13.01 7.11
CA SER A 72 -0.96 -14.32 6.44
C SER A 72 0.49 -14.57 6.02
N ASP A 73 0.87 -15.83 5.82
CA ASP A 73 2.24 -16.16 5.39
C ASP A 73 2.58 -15.51 4.05
N GLN A 74 1.60 -15.33 3.17
CA GLN A 74 1.75 -14.57 1.93
C GLN A 74 2.16 -13.12 2.18
N ILE A 75 1.51 -12.42 3.11
CA ILE A 75 1.89 -11.03 3.45
C ILE A 75 3.27 -10.97 4.12
N LYS A 76 3.66 -11.97 4.93
CA LYS A 76 5.02 -12.04 5.48
C LYS A 76 6.06 -12.22 4.39
N THR A 77 5.77 -13.06 3.39
CA THR A 77 6.63 -13.26 2.22
C THR A 77 6.78 -11.96 1.44
N ILE A 78 5.67 -11.29 1.10
CA ILE A 78 5.67 -9.99 0.43
C ILE A 78 6.49 -8.98 1.25
N PHE A 79 6.22 -8.83 2.54
CA PHE A 79 6.99 -7.93 3.40
C PHE A 79 8.50 -8.22 3.35
N THR A 80 8.88 -9.49 3.45
CA THR A 80 10.27 -9.91 3.40
C THR A 80 10.92 -9.61 2.05
N MET A 81 10.19 -9.79 0.95
CA MET A 81 10.63 -9.41 -0.40
C MET A 81 10.88 -7.91 -0.49
N PHE A 82 9.94 -7.09 -0.04
CA PHE A 82 10.08 -5.64 -0.03
C PHE A 82 11.28 -5.17 0.79
N VAL A 83 11.55 -5.78 1.95
CA VAL A 83 12.74 -5.46 2.75
C VAL A 83 14.03 -5.87 2.06
N LYS A 84 14.06 -7.03 1.37
CA LYS A 84 15.24 -7.51 0.64
C LYS A 84 15.50 -6.71 -0.64
N ASN A 85 14.44 -6.34 -1.37
CA ASN A 85 14.50 -5.62 -2.63
C ASN A 85 14.02 -4.17 -2.45
N ASN A 86 14.68 -3.42 -1.56
CA ASN A 86 14.25 -2.09 -1.14
C ASN A 86 14.86 -0.93 -1.95
N LYS A 87 15.73 -1.17 -2.94
CA LYS A 87 16.46 -0.11 -3.70
C LYS A 87 17.07 1.00 -2.82
N GLY A 88 17.57 0.65 -1.64
CA GLY A 88 18.14 1.61 -0.69
C GLY A 88 17.10 2.40 0.12
N LEU A 89 15.80 2.07 0.01
CA LEU A 89 14.79 2.54 0.96
C LEU A 89 14.99 1.90 2.31
N VAL A 90 15.12 2.75 3.33
CA VAL A 90 15.00 2.33 4.72
C VAL A 90 13.51 2.12 5.01
N ILE A 91 13.05 0.88 4.88
CA ILE A 91 11.69 0.49 5.24
C ILE A 91 11.64 0.27 6.76
N LYS A 92 11.03 1.22 7.46
CA LYS A 92 10.83 1.11 8.91
C LYS A 92 9.60 0.23 9.18
N ARG A 93 9.77 -0.85 9.92
CA ARG A 93 8.62 -1.61 10.44
C ARG A 93 8.12 -0.93 11.70
N ASN A 94 6.85 -0.52 11.76
CA ASN A 94 6.30 -0.04 13.02
C ASN A 94 6.10 -1.23 13.99
N PRO A 95 6.73 -1.26 15.17
CA PRO A 95 6.65 -2.41 16.06
C PRO A 95 5.45 -2.39 17.04
N LYS A 96 4.62 -1.35 17.11
CA LYS A 96 3.51 -1.28 18.09
C LYS A 96 2.24 -0.60 17.55
N LYS A 97 1.10 -0.96 18.16
CA LYS A 97 -0.21 -0.32 17.94
C LYS A 97 -0.04 1.19 18.03
N ILE A 98 -0.27 1.90 16.93
CA ILE A 98 -0.50 3.34 16.96
C ILE A 98 -1.70 3.55 17.89
N PRO A 99 -1.59 4.36 18.97
CA PRO A 99 -2.71 4.62 19.87
C PRO A 99 -3.79 5.50 19.23
N PHE A 100 -3.48 6.14 18.10
CA PHE A 100 -4.46 6.86 17.30
C PHE A 100 -5.23 5.90 16.41
N GLY A 101 -6.54 5.82 16.68
CA GLY A 101 -7.56 5.06 15.98
C GLY A 101 -7.78 5.57 14.56
N SER A 102 -6.76 5.29 13.75
CA SER A 102 -6.64 5.23 12.31
C SER A 102 -7.89 4.62 11.65
N HIS A 103 -8.85 5.47 11.28
CA HIS A 103 -9.93 5.10 10.37
C HIS A 103 -9.42 5.30 8.95
N THR A 104 -8.39 4.56 8.54
CA THR A 104 -7.91 4.62 7.16
C THR A 104 -8.70 3.66 6.29
N ASP A 105 -8.65 3.87 4.98
CA ASP A 105 -9.31 2.98 4.02
C ASP A 105 -8.78 1.54 4.12
N GLY A 106 -7.46 1.37 4.26
CA GLY A 106 -6.83 0.07 4.49
C GLY A 106 -7.27 -0.59 5.80
N TYR A 107 -7.45 0.18 6.88
CA TYR A 107 -7.96 -0.36 8.15
C TYR A 107 -9.42 -0.84 8.03
N TYR A 108 -10.26 -0.12 7.30
CA TYR A 108 -11.63 -0.55 7.03
C TYR A 108 -11.66 -1.91 6.30
N LEU A 109 -10.88 -2.08 5.23
CA LEU A 109 -10.79 -3.33 4.49
C LEU A 109 -10.24 -4.48 5.33
N THR A 110 -9.29 -4.19 6.22
CA THR A 110 -8.75 -5.17 7.18
C THR A 110 -9.83 -5.71 8.11
N LYS A 111 -10.75 -4.85 8.58
CA LYS A 111 -11.93 -5.28 9.37
C LYS A 111 -12.90 -6.15 8.57
N LYS A 112 -12.79 -6.19 7.25
CA LYS A 112 -13.56 -7.04 6.33
C LYS A 112 -12.78 -8.27 5.87
N ASN A 113 -11.71 -8.62 6.58
CA ASN A 113 -10.85 -9.79 6.34
C ASN A 113 -10.01 -9.72 5.05
N PHE A 114 -9.82 -8.55 4.45
CA PHE A 114 -8.80 -8.41 3.41
C PHE A 114 -7.40 -8.43 4.01
N HIS A 115 -6.48 -9.07 3.29
CA HIS A 115 -5.05 -9.07 3.60
C HIS A 115 -4.35 -7.93 2.86
N GLY A 116 -3.30 -7.37 3.48
CA GLY A 116 -2.63 -6.24 2.88
C GLY A 116 -1.53 -5.61 3.72
N ILE A 117 -0.93 -4.59 3.13
CA ILE A 117 0.14 -3.77 3.70
C ILE A 117 -0.26 -2.30 3.52
N GLY A 118 -0.23 -1.54 4.62
CA GLY A 118 -0.28 -0.09 4.57
C GLY A 118 1.12 0.51 4.42
N PHE A 119 1.24 1.55 3.60
CA PHE A 119 2.40 2.41 3.48
C PHE A 119 2.03 3.80 4.01
N GLY A 120 2.87 4.35 4.86
CA GLY A 120 2.68 5.71 5.36
C GLY A 120 3.91 6.25 6.05
N ASP A 121 3.80 7.46 6.60
CA ASP A 121 4.87 8.14 7.29
C ASP A 121 4.40 8.61 8.67
N LEU A 122 4.98 8.07 9.74
CA LEU A 122 4.66 8.53 11.10
C LEU A 122 5.19 9.95 11.37
N GLU A 123 6.21 10.38 10.66
CA GLU A 123 6.86 11.68 10.85
C GLU A 123 6.02 12.81 10.25
N CYS A 124 5.12 12.54 9.30
CA CYS A 124 4.27 13.58 8.70
C CYS A 124 3.06 13.98 9.57
N TYR A 125 2.73 13.20 10.60
CA TYR A 125 1.55 13.44 11.44
C TYR A 125 1.61 14.75 12.24
N GLU A 126 2.79 15.34 12.43
CA GLU A 126 2.91 16.68 13.03
C GLU A 126 2.39 17.81 12.13
N HIS A 127 2.16 17.53 10.84
CA HIS A 127 1.71 18.51 9.86
C HIS A 127 0.34 18.16 9.23
N ILE A 128 -0.08 16.89 9.26
CA ILE A 128 -1.39 16.46 8.75
C ILE A 128 -2.53 17.32 9.32
N HIS A 129 -3.53 17.62 8.48
CA HIS A 129 -4.72 18.42 8.82
C HIS A 129 -4.41 19.84 9.29
N SER A 130 -3.27 20.38 8.88
CA SER A 130 -2.88 21.77 9.14
C SER A 130 -2.53 22.49 7.85
N ILE A 131 -2.38 23.81 7.92
CA ILE A 131 -1.89 24.61 6.78
C ILE A 131 -0.43 24.32 6.44
N GLN A 132 0.28 23.57 7.30
CA GLN A 132 1.67 23.13 7.11
C GLN A 132 1.77 21.80 6.33
N ASP A 133 0.64 21.16 6.00
CA ASP A 133 0.61 20.00 5.10
C ASP A 133 0.81 20.46 3.64
N THR A 134 2.07 20.76 3.32
CA THR A 134 2.46 21.40 2.06
C THR A 134 3.56 20.63 1.35
N VAL A 135 3.68 20.88 0.04
CA VAL A 135 4.57 20.12 -0.86
C VAL A 135 6.05 20.17 -0.47
N ASP A 136 6.50 21.22 0.23
CA ASP A 136 7.89 21.34 0.73
C ASP A 136 8.24 20.29 1.79
N LYS A 137 7.24 19.59 2.35
CA LYS A 137 7.46 18.48 3.29
C LYS A 137 7.70 17.15 2.58
N VAL A 138 7.51 17.07 1.25
CA VAL A 138 7.58 15.83 0.49
C VAL A 138 8.98 15.60 -0.09
N ASP A 139 9.59 14.45 0.20
CA ASP A 139 10.79 13.98 -0.49
C ASP A 139 10.39 13.20 -1.76
N VAL A 140 10.47 13.89 -2.91
CA VAL A 140 10.16 13.31 -4.22
C VAL A 140 11.10 12.15 -4.58
N SER A 141 12.37 12.21 -4.14
CA SER A 141 13.36 11.16 -4.40
C SER A 141 13.00 9.88 -3.66
N LEU A 142 12.51 10.00 -2.42
CA LEU A 142 11.96 8.88 -1.66
C LEU A 142 10.71 8.31 -2.32
N LEU A 143 9.76 9.15 -2.74
CA LEU A 143 8.54 8.68 -3.42
C LEU A 143 8.85 7.94 -4.71
N LYS A 144 9.82 8.43 -5.50
CA LYS A 144 10.30 7.75 -6.71
C LYS A 144 10.84 6.35 -6.39
N ARG A 145 11.78 6.27 -5.43
CA ARG A 145 12.33 4.97 -4.98
C ARG A 145 11.22 4.04 -4.52
N LEU A 146 10.22 4.57 -3.81
CA LEU A 146 9.11 3.75 -3.30
C LEU A 146 8.32 3.12 -4.46
N CYS A 147 7.97 3.91 -5.48
CA CYS A 147 7.26 3.37 -6.63
C CYS A 147 8.11 2.36 -7.39
N GLU A 148 9.41 2.63 -7.60
CA GLU A 148 10.34 1.69 -8.23
C GLU A 148 10.50 0.39 -7.44
N THR A 149 10.51 0.45 -6.11
CA THR A 149 10.54 -0.74 -5.24
C THR A 149 9.24 -1.53 -5.34
N ILE A 150 8.08 -0.86 -5.36
CA ILE A 150 6.79 -1.55 -5.51
C ILE A 150 6.72 -2.26 -6.86
N ILE A 151 7.11 -1.58 -7.95
CA ILE A 151 7.11 -2.16 -9.30
C ILE A 151 7.95 -3.45 -9.33
N ASP A 152 9.21 -3.38 -8.91
CA ASP A 152 10.10 -4.54 -8.95
C ASP A 152 9.58 -5.69 -8.09
N ASN A 153 9.08 -5.40 -6.88
CA ASN A 153 8.57 -6.45 -6.00
C ASN A 153 7.29 -7.09 -6.55
N LEU A 154 6.41 -6.32 -7.21
CA LEU A 154 5.22 -6.86 -7.86
C LEU A 154 5.59 -7.78 -9.02
N ILE A 155 6.56 -7.39 -9.85
CA ILE A 155 7.05 -8.23 -10.96
C ILE A 155 7.65 -9.53 -10.42
N VAL A 156 8.54 -9.45 -9.43
CA VAL A 156 9.15 -10.64 -8.82
C VAL A 156 8.09 -11.55 -8.19
N PHE A 157 7.09 -10.96 -7.53
CA PHE A 157 6.01 -11.72 -6.90
C PHE A 157 5.12 -12.44 -7.92
N ASP A 158 4.79 -11.79 -9.03
CA ASP A 158 4.04 -12.37 -10.15
C ASP A 158 4.81 -13.54 -10.79
N ASP A 159 6.12 -13.37 -11.03
CA ASP A 159 6.97 -14.41 -11.63
C ASP A 159 7.20 -15.63 -10.71
N GLN A 160 7.16 -15.45 -9.39
CA GLN A 160 7.34 -16.55 -8.42
C GLN A 160 6.17 -17.55 -8.39
N LEU A 161 4.99 -17.19 -8.87
CA LEU A 161 3.89 -18.13 -8.98
C LEU A 161 4.12 -19.17 -10.09
N LYS A 162 4.97 -18.87 -11.07
CA LYS A 162 5.37 -19.80 -12.13
C LYS A 162 6.08 -21.06 -11.61
N SER A 163 6.71 -21.00 -10.43
CA SER A 163 7.51 -22.12 -9.90
C SER A 163 6.72 -23.08 -9.00
N LYS A 164 5.39 -22.93 -8.92
CA LYS A 164 4.53 -23.78 -8.08
C LYS A 164 3.58 -24.68 -8.88
N ASP A 165 3.57 -24.56 -10.20
CA ASP A 165 2.94 -25.48 -11.15
C ASP A 165 4.01 -26.37 -11.81
#